data_AF-A0A1L0AMU9-F1
#
_entry.id   AF-A0A1L0AMU9-F1
#
_cell.length_a   1.000
_cell.length_b   1.000
_cell.length_c   1.000
_cell.angle_alpha   90.00
_cell.angle_beta   90.00
_cell.angle_gamma   90.00
#
_symmetry.space_group_name_H-M   'P 1'
#
loop_
_entity.id
_entity.type
_entity.pdbx_description
1 polymer ?
#
loop_
_entity_poly.entity_id
_entity_poly.type
_entity_poly.pdbx_seq_one_letter_code
_entity_poly.pdbx_strand_id
1 'polypeptide(L)'
;MNDMLNDAKDNIQSPEELIQKEIHIKAKQLLGLETLSSVYMLAVLNMILMGDGSSNILNEDSLKFNGKYGFGDTDKKFPADAFILNPPYSASGNGMNFVERALSMMNKGRHLY
;
A
#
# COMPACT_ATOMS: atom_id res chain seq x y z
N MET A 1 -2.84 -1.20 8.48
CA MET A 1 -4.28 -0.97 8.26
C MET A 1 -5.01 -0.81 9.58
N ASN A 2 -5.03 -1.86 10.41
CA ASN A 2 -5.71 -1.85 11.71
C ASN A 2 -5.33 -0.64 12.59
N ASP A 3 -4.06 -0.29 12.67
CA ASP A 3 -3.63 0.87 13.47
C ASP A 3 -4.24 2.19 12.98
N MET A 4 -4.37 2.38 11.66
CA MET A 4 -5.02 3.58 11.09
C MET A 4 -6.53 3.59 11.35
N LEU A 5 -7.17 2.43 11.36
CA LEU A 5 -8.60 2.30 11.68
C LEU A 5 -8.87 2.51 13.17
N ASN A 6 -7.99 2.01 14.04
CA ASN A 6 -8.07 2.22 15.48
C ASN A 6 -7.83 3.69 15.83
N ASP A 7 -6.81 4.33 15.25
CA ASP A 7 -6.56 5.77 15.39
C ASP A 7 -7.78 6.60 14.94
N ALA A 8 -8.43 6.23 13.84
CA ALA A 8 -9.66 6.90 13.42
C ALA A 8 -10.80 6.76 14.45
N LYS A 9 -10.99 5.57 15.04
CA LYS A 9 -12.01 5.30 16.05
C LYS A 9 -11.76 6.05 17.37
N ASP A 10 -10.49 6.20 17.75
CA ASP A 10 -10.11 6.87 18.99
C ASP A 10 -10.26 8.39 18.89
N ASN A 11 -10.10 8.96 17.69
CA ASN A 11 -10.08 10.41 17.48
C ASN A 11 -11.35 11.00 16.85
N ILE A 12 -12.20 10.21 16.19
CA ILE A 12 -13.40 10.69 15.50
C ILE A 12 -14.66 10.27 16.26
N GLN A 13 -15.41 11.25 16.75
CA GLN A 13 -16.64 11.00 17.52
C GLN A 13 -17.90 10.91 16.66
N SER A 14 -17.91 11.53 15.47
CA SER A 14 -19.04 11.50 14.56
C SER A 14 -19.10 10.16 13.82
N PRO A 15 -20.20 9.38 13.91
CA PRO A 15 -20.32 8.11 13.21
C PRO A 15 -20.21 8.24 11.69
N GLU A 16 -20.76 9.32 11.13
CA GLU A 16 -20.72 9.58 9.69
C GLU A 16 -19.30 9.91 9.22
N GLU A 17 -18.58 10.76 9.96
CA GLU A 17 -17.19 11.09 9.65
C GLU A 17 -16.27 9.88 9.79
N LEU A 18 -16.51 9.03 10.80
CA LEU A 18 -15.76 7.80 11.00
C LEU A 18 -15.92 6.86 9.81
N ILE A 19 -17.15 6.62 9.34
CA ILE A 19 -17.42 5.79 8.16
C ILE A 19 -16.68 6.34 6.93
N GLN A 20 -16.74 7.65 6.69
CA GLN A 20 -16.03 8.26 5.57
C GLN A 20 -14.51 8.12 5.69
N LYS A 21 -13.97 8.26 6.90
CA LYS A 21 -12.55 8.06 7.17
C LYS A 21 -12.13 6.61 6.92
N GLU A 22 -12.89 5.62 7.39
CA GLU A 22 -12.61 4.20 7.17
C GLU A 22 -12.61 3.84 5.68
N ILE A 23 -13.60 4.34 4.91
CA ILE A 23 -13.66 4.18 3.46
C ILE A 23 -12.43 4.79 2.80
N HIS A 24 -12.04 6.01 3.22
CA HIS A 24 -10.88 6.70 2.68
C HIS A 24 -9.58 5.92 2.96
N ILE A 25 -9.38 5.45 4.19
CA ILE A 25 -8.22 4.64 4.59
C ILE A 25 -8.12 3.41 3.66
N LYS A 26 -9.20 2.63 3.55
CA LYS A 26 -9.24 1.40 2.75
C LYS A 26 -9.02 1.63 1.25
N ALA A 27 -9.51 2.75 0.72
CA ALA A 27 -9.44 3.03 -0.71
C ALA A 27 -8.15 3.75 -1.15
N LYS A 28 -7.49 4.52 -0.28
CA LYS A 28 -6.47 5.50 -0.70
C LYS A 28 -5.12 5.39 0.00
N GLN A 29 -5.04 4.76 1.17
CA GLN A 29 -3.81 4.77 1.98
C GLN A 29 -2.91 3.55 1.81
N LEU A 30 -3.37 2.51 1.11
CA LEU A 30 -2.54 1.35 0.76
C LEU A 30 -2.36 1.25 -0.75
N LEU A 31 -1.15 0.85 -1.13
CA LEU A 31 -0.75 0.48 -2.48
C LEU A 31 0.18 -0.74 -2.36
N GLY A 32 -0.19 -1.82 -3.03
CA GLY A 32 0.60 -3.05 -3.11
C GLY A 32 1.06 -3.32 -4.54
N LEU A 33 2.25 -3.88 -4.71
CA LEU A 33 2.80 -4.26 -6.01
C LEU A 33 3.25 -5.72 -5.93
N GLU A 34 2.74 -6.56 -6.82
CA GLU A 34 3.14 -7.97 -6.91
C GLU A 34 3.20 -8.39 -8.38
N THR A 35 4.34 -8.89 -8.84
CA THR A 35 4.52 -9.22 -10.26
C THR A 35 3.96 -10.59 -10.63
N LEU A 36 3.96 -11.55 -9.71
CA LEU A 36 3.42 -12.89 -9.94
C LEU A 36 1.89 -12.87 -9.83
N SER A 37 1.19 -13.07 -10.94
CA SER A 37 -0.27 -12.98 -10.98
C SER A 37 -0.98 -13.91 -9.98
N SER A 38 -0.41 -15.09 -9.69
CA SER A 38 -0.96 -16.00 -8.67
C SER A 38 -0.87 -15.42 -7.26
N VAL A 39 0.28 -14.86 -6.89
CA VAL A 39 0.51 -14.23 -5.57
C VAL A 39 -0.32 -12.96 -5.45
N TYR A 40 -0.40 -12.16 -6.51
CA TYR A 40 -1.25 -10.99 -6.62
C TYR A 40 -2.72 -11.33 -6.31
N MET A 41 -3.27 -12.37 -6.94
CA MET A 41 -4.65 -12.81 -6.69
C MET A 41 -4.86 -13.26 -5.25
N LEU A 42 -3.90 -14.00 -4.68
CA LEU A 42 -3.96 -14.40 -3.26
C LEU A 42 -3.94 -13.18 -2.32
N ALA A 43 -3.11 -12.18 -2.61
CA ALA A 43 -3.06 -10.95 -1.82
C ALA A 43 -4.39 -10.19 -1.87
N VAL A 44 -4.99 -10.04 -3.06
CA VAL A 44 -6.31 -9.40 -3.21
C VAL A 44 -7.39 -10.15 -2.44
N LEU A 45 -7.43 -11.49 -2.55
CA LEU A 45 -8.39 -12.31 -1.83
C LEU A 45 -8.21 -12.19 -0.31
N ASN A 46 -6.98 -12.21 0.19
CA ASN A 46 -6.70 -12.04 1.62
C ASN A 46 -7.22 -10.69 2.14
N MET A 47 -6.99 -9.60 1.40
CA MET A 47 -7.48 -8.28 1.80
C MET A 47 -9.01 -8.21 1.85
N ILE A 48 -9.70 -8.86 0.90
CA ILE A 48 -11.16 -8.96 0.91
C ILE A 48 -11.66 -9.77 2.11
N LEU A 49 -11.05 -10.93 2.37
CA LEU A 49 -11.44 -11.81 3.48
C LEU A 49 -11.25 -11.15 4.86
N MET A 50 -10.22 -10.32 5.00
CA MET A 50 -9.96 -9.55 6.23
C MET A 50 -10.86 -8.32 6.37
N GLY A 51 -11.69 -7.99 5.37
CA GLY A 51 -12.58 -6.83 5.40
C GLY A 51 -11.89 -5.50 5.07
N ASP A 52 -10.65 -5.54 4.61
CA ASP A 52 -9.86 -4.37 4.20
C ASP A 52 -10.14 -3.94 2.75
N GLY A 53 -10.97 -4.70 2.03
CA GLY A 53 -11.37 -4.42 0.65
C GLY A 53 -10.26 -4.75 -0.38
N SER A 54 -10.38 -4.26 -1.61
CA SER A 54 -9.40 -4.53 -2.68
C SER A 54 -8.17 -3.61 -2.67
N SER A 55 -8.02 -2.76 -1.65
CA SER A 55 -6.83 -1.94 -1.31
C SER A 55 -5.77 -1.86 -2.40
N ASN A 56 -5.78 -0.87 -3.32
CA ASN A 56 -4.93 -0.72 -4.52
C ASN A 56 -3.74 -1.71 -4.68
N ILE A 57 -3.98 -3.00 -4.89
CA ILE A 57 -2.92 -3.96 -5.24
C ILE A 57 -2.83 -3.97 -6.76
N LEU A 58 -1.62 -3.88 -7.30
CA LEU A 58 -1.35 -3.89 -8.74
C LEU A 58 -0.49 -5.09 -9.11
N ASN A 59 -0.84 -5.76 -10.21
CA ASN A 59 -0.02 -6.81 -10.78
C ASN A 59 1.09 -6.21 -11.66
N GLU A 60 2.14 -5.66 -11.04
CA GLU A 60 3.17 -4.87 -11.72
C GLU A 60 4.57 -5.15 -11.16
N ASP A 61 5.61 -4.80 -11.94
CA ASP A 61 7.01 -4.81 -11.53
C ASP A 61 7.35 -3.55 -10.73
N SER A 62 7.67 -3.71 -9.45
CA SER A 62 7.97 -2.58 -8.55
C SER A 62 9.21 -1.78 -8.95
N LEU A 63 10.16 -2.40 -9.67
CA LEU A 63 11.33 -1.69 -10.21
C LEU A 63 10.98 -0.79 -11.39
N LYS A 64 9.86 -1.05 -12.07
CA LYS A 64 9.38 -0.27 -13.24
C LYS A 64 8.15 0.58 -12.94
N PHE A 65 7.50 0.34 -11.81
CA PHE A 65 6.29 1.03 -11.39
C PHE A 65 6.45 2.54 -11.41
N ASN A 66 5.46 3.27 -11.93
CA ASN A 66 5.55 4.71 -12.19
C ASN A 66 5.31 5.60 -10.95
N GLY A 67 4.97 5.01 -9.80
CA GLY A 67 4.72 5.74 -8.56
C GLY A 67 3.33 6.37 -8.45
N LYS A 68 2.39 6.05 -9.35
CA LYS A 68 1.02 6.60 -9.38
C LYS A 68 -0.02 5.59 -8.91
N TYR A 69 -1.20 6.06 -8.52
CA TYR A 69 -2.31 5.15 -8.24
C TYR A 69 -2.66 4.30 -9.47
N GLY A 70 -3.00 3.02 -9.27
CA GLY A 70 -3.47 2.17 -10.37
C GLY A 70 -4.98 2.22 -10.59
N PHE A 71 -5.75 2.76 -9.64
CA PHE A 71 -7.21 2.91 -9.75
C PHE A 71 -7.67 4.29 -9.28
N GLY A 72 -8.72 4.82 -9.93
CA GLY A 72 -9.32 6.11 -9.60
C GLY A 72 -8.43 7.30 -9.97
N ASP A 73 -7.51 7.67 -9.08
CA ASP A 73 -6.64 8.85 -9.22
C ASP A 73 -5.36 8.54 -10.04
N THR A 74 -5.50 7.89 -11.19
CA THR A 74 -4.36 7.32 -11.95
C THR A 74 -3.34 8.34 -12.45
N ASP A 75 -3.70 9.61 -12.47
CA ASP A 75 -2.80 10.71 -12.81
C ASP A 75 -1.96 11.23 -11.63
N LYS A 76 -2.33 10.85 -10.39
CA LYS A 76 -1.68 11.33 -9.16
C LYS A 76 -0.63 10.35 -8.66
N LYS A 77 0.48 10.90 -8.15
CA LYS A 77 1.49 10.12 -7.41
C LYS A 77 0.91 9.59 -6.11
N PHE A 78 1.23 8.35 -5.78
CA PHE A 78 0.92 7.76 -4.49
C PHE A 78 1.81 8.42 -3.41
N PRO A 79 1.23 8.99 -2.34
CA PRO A 79 1.98 9.73 -1.34
C PRO A 79 2.59 8.80 -0.29
N ALA A 80 3.52 7.92 -0.69
CA ALA A 80 4.18 6.99 0.22
C ALA A 80 4.97 7.72 1.32
N ASP A 81 4.68 7.36 2.57
CA ASP A 81 5.33 7.85 3.79
C ASP A 81 5.95 6.72 4.63
N ALA A 82 5.52 5.48 4.39
CA ALA A 82 6.11 4.25 4.91
C ALA A 82 6.11 3.16 3.83
N PHE A 83 7.00 2.18 3.97
CA PHE A 83 6.99 0.97 3.15
C PHE A 83 7.24 -0.26 4.00
N ILE A 84 6.64 -1.38 3.59
CA ILE A 84 6.92 -2.72 4.11
C ILE A 84 7.38 -3.54 2.91
N LEU A 85 8.53 -4.19 3.02
CA LEU A 85 9.14 -4.94 1.93
C LEU A 85 9.50 -6.35 2.41
N ASN A 86 9.25 -7.32 1.54
CA ASN A 86 9.84 -8.65 1.63
C ASN A 86 10.37 -8.98 0.22
N PRO A 87 11.51 -8.39 -0.19
CA PRO A 87 12.00 -8.51 -1.55
C PRO A 87 12.49 -9.94 -1.82
N PRO A 88 12.56 -10.36 -3.10
CA PRO A 88 13.20 -11.62 -3.44
C PRO A 88 14.70 -11.55 -3.13
N TYR A 89 15.15 -12.31 -2.13
CA TYR A 89 16.56 -12.36 -1.72
C TYR A 89 17.50 -12.92 -2.80
N SER A 90 16.95 -13.66 -3.76
CA SER A 90 17.68 -14.14 -4.94
C SER A 90 17.95 -13.04 -5.97
N ALA A 91 17.35 -11.85 -5.84
CA ALA A 91 17.57 -10.75 -6.76
C ALA A 91 18.94 -10.08 -6.54
N SER A 92 19.37 -9.29 -7.54
CA SER A 92 20.62 -8.53 -7.48
C SER A 92 20.70 -7.68 -6.23
N GLY A 93 21.87 -7.67 -5.59
CA GLY A 93 22.08 -6.94 -4.34
C GLY A 93 21.28 -7.50 -3.15
N ASN A 94 20.88 -8.78 -3.19
CA ASN A 94 20.10 -9.44 -2.12
C ASN A 94 18.81 -8.68 -1.77
N GLY A 95 18.15 -8.14 -2.80
CA GLY A 95 16.93 -7.34 -2.65
C GLY A 95 17.14 -5.84 -2.37
N MET A 96 18.38 -5.36 -2.25
CA MET A 96 18.66 -3.94 -1.97
C MET A 96 18.21 -2.99 -3.08
N ASN A 97 18.13 -3.46 -4.33
CA ASN A 97 17.56 -2.69 -5.44
C ASN A 97 16.07 -2.34 -5.21
N PHE A 98 15.31 -3.21 -4.54
CA PHE A 98 13.93 -2.94 -4.16
C PHE A 98 13.84 -1.93 -3.01
N VAL A 99 14.77 -2.00 -2.06
CA VAL A 99 14.86 -1.04 -0.94
C VAL A 99 15.18 0.35 -1.48
N GLU A 100 16.19 0.47 -2.34
CA GLU A 100 16.54 1.73 -3.01
C GLU A 100 15.35 2.27 -3.81
N ARG A 101 14.68 1.40 -4.56
CA ARG A 101 13.49 1.77 -5.32
C ARG A 101 12.38 2.30 -4.43
N ALA A 102 12.05 1.63 -3.33
CA ALA A 102 11.03 2.06 -2.39
C ALA A 102 11.36 3.41 -1.76
N LEU A 103 12.62 3.61 -1.32
CA LEU A 103 13.09 4.87 -0.77
C LEU A 103 12.97 6.01 -1.78
N SER A 104 13.26 5.76 -3.06
CA SER A 104 13.12 6.78 -4.12
C SER A 104 11.68 7.24 -4.37
N MET A 105 10.69 6.46 -3.93
CA MET A 105 9.26 6.74 -4.11
C MET A 105 8.61 7.43 -2.90
N MET A 106 9.33 7.61 -1.80
CA MET A 106 8.79 8.26 -0.61
C MET A 106 8.70 9.79 -0.77
N ASN A 107 7.58 10.38 -0.34
CA ASN A 107 7.40 11.83 -0.34
C ASN A 107 7.96 12.50 0.93
N LYS A 108 7.92 11.81 2.08
CA LYS A 108 8.45 12.25 3.39
C LYS A 108 8.86 11.00 4.18
N GLY A 109 10.04 10.99 4.83
CA GLY A 109 10.57 9.79 5.47
C GLY A 109 10.36 9.75 6.99
N ARG A 110 9.64 8.74 7.49
CA ARG A 110 9.92 8.12 8.80
C ARG A 110 10.38 6.69 8.55
N HIS A 111 11.58 6.36 9.03
CA HIS A 111 12.10 5.01 9.01
C HIS A 111 11.51 4.23 10.18
N LEU A 112 10.78 3.15 9.90
CA LEU A 112 10.44 2.12 10.89
C LEU A 112 11.24 0.86 10.49
N TYR A 113 12.12 0.43 11.40
CA TYR A 113 12.83 -0.85 11.33
C TYR A 113 11.93 -1.97 11.85
#